data_AF-A0A7W1UGF0-F1
#
_entry.id   AF-A0A7W1UGF0-F1
#
_cell.length_a   1.000
_cell.length_b   1.000
_cell.length_c   1.000
_cell.angle_alpha   90.00
_cell.angle_beta   90.00
_cell.angle_gamma   90.00
#
_symmetry.space_group_name_H-M   'P 1'
#
loop_
_entity.id
_entity.type
_entity.pdbx_description
1 polymer ?
#
loop_
_entity_poly.entity_id
_entity_poly.type
_entity_poly.pdbx_seq_one_letter_code
_entity_poly.pdbx_strand_id
1 'polypeptide(L)' 'MIVQPITIQGHIIDSLILAKVLDAIVMLGGTFTLSEVTVGTRREDTSHATILI' A
#
# COMPACT_ATOMS: atom_id res chain seq x y z
N MET A 1 -6.79 13.24 16.21
CA MET A 1 -6.56 12.00 15.44
C MET A 1 -5.28 12.22 14.67
N ILE A 2 -4.23 11.43 14.93
CA ILE A 2 -2.97 11.52 14.19
C ILE A 2 -3.10 10.56 13.03
N VAL A 3 -2.87 11.04 11.81
CA VAL A 3 -2.88 10.23 10.59
C VAL A 3 -1.46 10.23 10.05
N GLN A 4 -0.89 9.04 9.84
CA GLN A 4 0.47 8.89 9.33
C GLN A 4 0.44 8.37 7.90
N PRO A 5 0.96 9.14 6.91
CA PRO A 5 1.14 8.63 5.57
C PRO A 5 2.33 7.65 5.52
N ILE A 6 2.10 6.53 4.84
CA ILE A 6 3.10 5.52 4.49
C ILE A 6 3.04 5.29 2.98
N THR A 7 4.18 5.36 2.31
CA THR A 7 4.29 5.07 0.88
C THR A 7 5.05 3.78 0.66
N ILE A 8 4.51 2.90 -0.18
CA ILE A 8 5.19 1.70 -0.68
C ILE A 8 5.44 1.84 -2.17
N GLN A 9 6.62 1.41 -2.62
CA GLN A 9 7.04 1.48 -4.01
C GLN A 9 7.74 0.18 -4.43
N GLY A 10 7.48 -0.26 -5.66
CA GLY A 10 8.13 -1.41 -6.29
C GLY A 10 7.12 -2.29 -7.01
N HIS A 11 7.40 -3.59 -7.12
CA HIS A 11 6.45 -4.57 -7.67
C HIS A 11 5.37 -4.93 -6.64
N ILE A 12 4.62 -3.92 -6.16
CA ILE A 12 3.72 -4.08 -5.00
C ILE A 12 2.51 -4.97 -5.29
N ILE A 13 2.14 -5.13 -6.57
CA ILE A 13 1.10 -6.03 -7.05
C ILE A 13 1.65 -7.46 -7.13
N ASP A 14 2.73 -7.67 -7.88
CA ASP A 14 3.31 -9.01 -8.12
C ASP A 14 3.80 -9.67 -6.82
N SER A 15 4.39 -8.90 -5.92
CA SER A 15 4.87 -9.38 -4.61
C SER A 15 3.74 -9.60 -3.59
N LEU A 16 2.52 -9.15 -3.91
CA LEU A 16 1.37 -9.08 -3.01
C LEU A 16 1.66 -8.31 -1.71
N ILE A 17 2.67 -7.44 -1.69
CA ILE A 17 3.07 -6.73 -0.48
C ILE A 17 1.99 -5.72 -0.06
N LEU A 18 1.29 -5.11 -1.01
CA LEU A 18 0.19 -4.20 -0.70
C LEU A 18 -0.88 -4.94 0.13
N ALA A 19 -1.37 -6.09 -0.36
CA ALA A 19 -2.35 -6.89 0.36
C ALA A 19 -1.86 -7.30 1.76
N LYS A 20 -0.62 -7.79 1.88
CA LYS A 20 -0.03 -8.19 3.17
C LYS A 20 0.05 -7.03 4.17
N VAL A 21 0.38 -5.82 3.71
CA VAL A 21 0.43 -4.63 4.57
C VAL A 21 -0.97 -4.26 5.06
N LEU A 22 -1.97 -4.25 4.15
CA LEU A 22 -3.35 -3.93 4.52
C LEU A 22 -3.93 -4.96 5.51
N ASP A 23 -3.68 -6.25 5.27
CA ASP A 23 -4.08 -7.33 6.18
C ASP A 23 -3.41 -7.17 7.56
N ALA A 24 -2.12 -6.84 7.60
CA ALA A 24 -1.41 -6.61 8.86
C ALA A 24 -2.00 -5.46 9.67
N ILE A 25 -2.39 -4.36 9.02
CA ILE A 25 -3.04 -3.22 9.70
C ILE A 25 -4.35 -3.67 10.36
N VAL A 26 -5.19 -4.41 9.63
CA VAL A 26 -6.48 -4.89 10.15
C VAL A 26 -6.29 -5.93 11.25
N MET A 27 -5.34 -6.86 11.08
CA MET A 27 -5.02 -7.87 12.11
C MET A 27 -4.54 -7.24 13.43
N LEU A 28 -3.89 -6.09 13.37
CA LEU A 28 -3.46 -5.32 14.55
C LEU A 28 -4.56 -4.44 15.14
N GLY A 29 -5.79 -4.50 14.61
CA GLY A 29 -6.93 -3.69 15.05
C GLY A 29 -6.91 -2.25 14.55
N GLY A 30 -6.05 -1.93 13.58
CA GLY A 30 -5.97 -0.63 12.95
C GLY A 30 -6.96 -0.46 11.80
N THR A 31 -7.14 0.78 11.38
CA THR A 31 -7.87 1.14 10.15
C THR A 31 -6.92 1.83 9.20
N PHE A 32 -7.22 1.79 7.90
CA PHE A 32 -6.45 2.51 6.90
C PHE A 32 -7.34 3.17 5.87
N THR A 33 -6.82 4.19 5.20
CA THR A 33 -7.37 4.74 3.94
C THR A 33 -6.31 4.63 2.86
N LEU A 34 -6.68 4.05 1.72
CA LEU A 34 -5.82 4.01 0.55
C LEU A 34 -5.97 5.32 -0.22
N SER A 35 -5.02 6.22 -0.07
CA SER A 35 -5.10 7.59 -0.60
C SER A 35 -4.76 7.68 -2.09
N GLU A 36 -3.77 6.91 -2.53
CA GLU A 36 -3.32 6.92 -3.93
C GLU A 36 -2.77 5.54 -4.28
N VAL A 37 -3.06 5.07 -5.50
CA VAL A 37 -2.45 3.87 -6.08
C VAL A 37 -2.12 4.16 -7.54
N THR A 38 -0.86 3.98 -7.90
CA THR A 38 -0.40 4.01 -9.28
C THR A 38 0.14 2.63 -9.62
N VAL A 39 -0.46 2.01 -10.63
CA VAL A 39 -0.01 0.68 -11.11
C VAL A 39 0.81 0.90 -12.38
N GLY A 40 2.02 0.36 -12.36
CA GLY A 40 2.89 0.30 -13.53
C GLY A 40 2.20 -0.41 -14.69
N THR A 41 2.35 0.13 -15.90
CA THR A 41 1.64 -0.40 -17.08
C THR A 41 2.39 -1.54 -17.77
N ARG A 42 3.68 -1.65 -17.50
CA ARG A 42 4.59 -2.68 -17.99
C ARG A 42 5.23 -3.42 -16.83
N ARG A 43 5.85 -4.57 -17.12
CA ARG A 43 6.43 -5.44 -16.08
C ARG A 43 7.63 -4.81 -15.38
N GLU A 44 8.36 -3.97 -16.10
CA GLU A 44 9.48 -3.19 -15.60
C GLU A 44 9.05 -1.92 -14.84
N ASP A 45 7.79 -1.51 -14.99
CA ASP A 45 7.28 -0.30 -14.33
C ASP A 45 7.04 -0.59 -12.84
N THR A 46 7.51 0.31 -11.99
CA THR A 46 7.22 0.23 -10.56
C THR A 46 5.82 0.74 -10.28
N SER A 47 5.19 0.14 -9.29
CA SER A 47 3.88 0.56 -8.76
C SER A 47 4.06 1.21 -7.40
N HIS A 48 3.16 2.12 -7.06
CA HIS A 48 3.22 2.94 -5.86
C HIS A 48 1.86 2.96 -5.18
N ALA A 49 1.85 2.97 -3.85
CA ALA A 49 0.65 3.21 -3.09
C ALA A 49 0.94 4.04 -1.85
N THR A 50 0.03 4.95 -1.52
CA THR A 50 0.06 5.76 -0.30
C THR A 50 -1.11 5.35 0.59
N ILE A 51 -0.78 4.96 1.82
CA ILE A 51 -1.71 4.50 2.85
C ILE A 51 -1.69 5.51 3.98
N LEU A 52 -2.87 5.89 4.45
CA LEU A 52 -3.07 6.69 5.65
C LEU A 52 -3.53 5.77 6.77
N ILE A 53 -2.81 5.76 7.90
CA ILE A 53 -3.11 4.97 9.10
C ILE A 53 -3.40 5.91 10.26
#